data_AF-A0A5Q0H2S9-F1
#
_entry.id   AF-A0A5Q0H2S9-F1
#
_cell.length_a   1.000
_cell.length_b   1.000
_cell.length_c   1.000
_cell.angle_alpha   90.00
_cell.angle_beta   90.00
_cell.angle_gamma   90.00
#
_symmetry.space_group_name_H-M   'P 1'
#
loop_
_entity.id
_entity.type
_entity.pdbx_description
1 polymer ?
#
loop_
_entity_poly.entity_id
_entity_poly.type
_entity_poly.pdbx_seq_one_letter_code
_entity_poly.pdbx_strand_id
1 'polypeptide(L)'
;MNVGSGDDRPIDPVVWHDHEMRAALAQRDIGRVYRLLRRVGVSQRQIAAGTGQGQSEISAIVNGRQVQAYDVLERIADGLGIPRGYMGLAYTGEAVQAMAVSSGPQRTKDDFMLERRGFLGLISKIVMGAALTQPELDLLTVGTTATPVPERLSATDVVQVRALTAALRSYDAAHGGGSCRNAILAHTHWAQSLLNASATDDVRTRLLSAIAEAKTLAGWTAHDLGLQGDARRWLGQAVRDTQDAGDAAHTAIVLYHLGRVPLDNDDPAEALKLFQLGQIAAQDSHSSVAVSLLLTHEALAYAHLGDTRQAMTALRRAEDEYAHATDDQHQEFLRFFDHAALQTSAARIHSHLGLTDAAHRATAMQRLQRALDEAPADRIRQRAFNLAWLATCALAEGDLSAGGELGVRALDAVRAVQSTRLLDHLKPLEEEAGRHTSASDVQQLHHEIQLLRSAA
;
A
#
# COMPACT_ATOMS: atom_id res chain seq x y z
N MET A 1 80.11 -23.98 -15.47
CA MET A 1 79.15 -25.07 -15.21
C MET A 1 77.88 -24.41 -14.70
N ASN A 2 76.79 -24.53 -15.47
CA ASN A 2 75.44 -24.00 -15.17
C ASN A 2 74.94 -24.44 -13.79
N VAL A 3 74.11 -23.62 -13.12
CA VAL A 3 72.64 -23.78 -12.95
C VAL A 3 72.11 -22.57 -12.17
N GLY A 4 71.15 -21.83 -12.73
CA GLY A 4 70.49 -20.72 -12.04
C GLY A 4 69.30 -20.14 -12.81
N SER A 5 68.55 -20.98 -13.52
CA SER A 5 67.38 -20.60 -14.31
C SER A 5 66.24 -21.55 -13.98
N GLY A 6 65.26 -21.11 -13.18
CA GLY A 6 64.11 -21.96 -12.85
C GLY A 6 62.99 -21.42 -11.95
N ASP A 7 63.07 -20.23 -11.34
CA ASP A 7 62.16 -19.88 -10.22
C ASP A 7 61.23 -18.68 -10.47
N ASP A 8 61.09 -18.22 -11.72
CA ASP A 8 60.26 -17.05 -12.06
C ASP A 8 59.20 -17.39 -13.12
N ARG A 9 58.65 -18.62 -13.07
CA ARG A 9 57.54 -18.99 -13.95
C ARG A 9 56.23 -18.45 -13.38
N PRO A 10 55.41 -17.73 -14.17
CA PRO A 10 54.09 -17.29 -13.74
C PRO A 10 53.20 -18.51 -13.44
N ILE A 11 52.37 -18.39 -12.40
CA ILE A 11 51.43 -19.45 -12.00
C ILE A 11 50.42 -19.66 -13.14
N ASP A 12 50.20 -20.92 -13.52
CA ASP A 12 49.27 -21.27 -14.60
C ASP A 12 47.85 -20.78 -14.25
N PRO A 13 47.20 -19.95 -15.08
CA PRO A 13 45.85 -19.45 -14.84
C PRO A 13 44.79 -20.54 -14.64
N VAL A 14 45.01 -21.76 -15.13
CA VAL A 14 44.10 -22.91 -14.93
C VAL A 14 43.97 -23.27 -13.45
N VAL A 15 45.02 -23.06 -12.65
CA VAL A 15 45.03 -23.33 -11.21
C VAL A 15 43.95 -22.53 -10.47
N TRP A 16 43.63 -21.32 -10.93
CA TRP A 16 42.60 -20.46 -10.33
C TRP A 16 41.16 -20.88 -10.66
N HIS A 17 41.00 -21.81 -11.61
CA HIS A 17 39.69 -22.32 -12.03
C HIS A 17 39.31 -23.63 -11.35
N ASP A 18 40.23 -24.25 -10.60
CA ASP A 18 39.98 -25.45 -9.81
C ASP A 18 38.94 -25.19 -8.69
N HIS A 19 38.06 -26.15 -8.46
CA HIS A 19 36.94 -26.00 -7.52
C HIS A 19 37.41 -25.83 -6.07
N GLU A 20 38.46 -26.56 -5.63
CA GLU A 20 39.01 -26.39 -4.28
C GLU A 20 39.73 -25.05 -4.12
N MET A 21 40.43 -24.59 -5.17
CA MET A 21 41.08 -23.28 -5.18
C MET A 21 40.05 -22.15 -5.13
N ARG A 22 38.97 -22.23 -5.91
CA ARG A 22 37.89 -21.23 -5.90
C ARG A 22 37.18 -21.14 -4.55
N ALA A 23 36.90 -22.27 -3.92
CA ALA A 23 36.30 -22.29 -2.59
C ALA A 23 37.21 -21.63 -1.54
N ALA A 24 38.52 -21.89 -1.60
CA ALA A 24 39.50 -21.28 -0.70
C ALA A 24 39.64 -19.75 -0.92
N LEU A 25 39.66 -19.31 -2.19
CA LEU A 25 39.72 -17.89 -2.55
C LEU A 25 38.44 -17.13 -2.13
N ALA A 26 37.27 -17.72 -2.32
CA ALA A 26 35.98 -17.12 -1.93
C ALA A 26 35.85 -16.97 -0.40
N GLN A 27 36.42 -17.90 0.38
CA GLN A 27 36.46 -17.83 1.85
C GLN A 27 37.64 -17.01 2.39
N ARG A 28 38.53 -16.50 1.52
CA ARG A 28 39.79 -15.82 1.88
C ARG A 28 40.68 -16.66 2.80
N ASP A 29 40.62 -17.99 2.67
CA ASP A 29 41.48 -18.92 3.41
C ASP A 29 42.86 -18.99 2.74
N ILE A 30 43.67 -17.96 2.98
CA ILE A 30 45.01 -17.82 2.37
C ILE A 30 45.93 -19.00 2.76
N GLY A 31 45.76 -19.56 3.97
CA GLY A 31 46.49 -20.75 4.40
C GLY A 31 46.17 -21.98 3.54
N ARG A 32 44.90 -22.15 3.13
CA ARG A 32 44.50 -23.19 2.18
C ARG A 32 44.96 -22.88 0.76
N VAL A 33 44.87 -21.63 0.30
CA VAL A 33 45.38 -21.20 -1.02
C VAL A 33 46.88 -21.54 -1.15
N TYR A 34 47.71 -21.20 -0.15
CA TYR A 34 49.14 -21.50 -0.17
C TYR A 34 49.44 -23.01 -0.14
N ARG A 35 48.63 -23.81 0.57
CA ARG A 35 48.76 -25.28 0.55
C ARG A 35 48.41 -25.87 -0.83
N LEU A 36 47.36 -25.35 -1.47
CA LEU A 36 46.96 -25.77 -2.81
C LEU A 36 48.03 -25.40 -3.86
N LEU A 37 48.58 -24.18 -3.79
CA LEU A 37 49.69 -23.74 -4.65
C LEU A 37 50.94 -24.62 -4.50
N ARG A 38 51.28 -25.04 -3.27
CA ARG A 38 52.39 -25.98 -3.03
C ARG A 38 52.17 -27.35 -3.64
N ARG A 39 50.92 -27.83 -3.71
CA ARG A 39 50.60 -29.14 -4.33
C ARG A 39 50.79 -29.12 -5.85
N VAL A 40 50.59 -27.97 -6.49
CA VAL A 40 50.81 -27.79 -7.93
C VAL A 40 52.24 -27.34 -8.27
N GLY A 41 53.16 -27.39 -7.30
CA GLY A 41 54.59 -27.18 -7.51
C GLY A 41 55.11 -25.76 -7.26
N VAL A 42 54.29 -24.84 -6.76
CA VAL A 42 54.73 -23.47 -6.41
C VAL A 42 55.47 -23.49 -5.08
N SER A 43 56.73 -23.02 -5.05
CA SER A 43 57.55 -23.04 -3.85
C SER A 43 57.17 -21.92 -2.86
N GLN A 44 57.45 -22.09 -1.56
CA GLN A 44 57.22 -21.01 -0.58
C GLN A 44 58.05 -19.76 -0.89
N ARG A 45 59.25 -19.94 -1.46
CA ARG A 45 60.12 -18.84 -1.88
C ARG A 45 59.49 -18.03 -3.01
N GLN A 46 58.84 -18.71 -3.95
CA GLN A 46 58.11 -18.09 -5.05
C GLN A 46 56.86 -17.35 -4.56
N ILE A 47 56.11 -17.91 -3.59
CA ILE A 47 54.99 -17.21 -2.95
C ILE A 47 55.49 -15.96 -2.22
N ALA A 48 56.59 -16.06 -1.46
CA ALA A 48 57.20 -14.93 -0.75
C ALA A 48 57.63 -13.80 -1.68
N ALA A 49 58.28 -14.15 -2.79
CA ALA A 49 58.71 -13.20 -3.80
C ALA A 49 57.51 -12.49 -4.46
N GLY A 50 56.45 -13.24 -4.79
CA GLY A 50 55.24 -12.69 -5.40
C GLY A 50 54.46 -11.76 -4.46
N THR A 51 54.25 -12.16 -3.21
CA THR A 51 53.39 -11.41 -2.26
C THR A 51 54.12 -10.36 -1.43
N GLY A 52 55.45 -10.31 -1.51
CA GLY A 52 56.29 -9.45 -0.68
C GLY A 52 56.22 -9.80 0.82
N GLN A 53 55.86 -11.03 1.15
CA GLN A 53 55.75 -11.52 2.54
C GLN A 53 57.01 -12.26 2.99
N GLY A 54 57.33 -12.18 4.28
CA GLY A 54 58.45 -12.92 4.85
C GLY A 54 58.17 -14.43 4.94
N GLN A 55 59.22 -15.25 4.87
CA GLN A 55 59.11 -16.70 4.98
C GLN A 55 58.46 -17.17 6.31
N SER A 56 58.70 -16.44 7.40
CA SER A 56 58.07 -16.65 8.71
C SER A 56 56.57 -16.34 8.70
N GLU A 57 56.15 -15.32 7.95
CA GLU A 57 54.76 -14.90 7.80
C GLU A 57 53.94 -15.93 6.99
N ILE A 58 54.51 -16.44 5.90
CA ILE A 58 53.89 -17.49 5.09
C ILE A 58 53.72 -18.78 5.90
N SER A 59 54.73 -19.15 6.68
CA SER A 59 54.64 -20.32 7.57
C SER A 59 53.53 -20.15 8.62
N ALA A 60 53.41 -18.96 9.22
CA ALA A 60 52.34 -18.67 10.17
C ALA A 60 50.94 -18.76 9.53
N ILE A 61 50.78 -18.25 8.30
CA ILE A 61 49.51 -18.30 7.57
C ILE A 61 49.12 -19.73 7.19
N VAL A 62 50.08 -20.53 6.70
CA VAL A 62 49.87 -21.96 6.41
C VAL A 62 49.47 -22.75 7.67
N ASN A 63 50.01 -22.35 8.83
CA ASN A 63 49.73 -22.97 10.13
C ASN A 63 48.51 -22.37 10.85
N GLY A 64 47.67 -21.58 10.16
CA GLY A 64 46.35 -21.17 10.65
C GLY A 64 46.19 -19.70 11.04
N ARG A 65 47.22 -18.85 10.85
CA ARG A 65 47.06 -17.39 11.01
C ARG A 65 46.19 -16.84 9.88
N GLN A 66 45.06 -16.22 10.23
CA GLN A 66 44.18 -15.59 9.25
C GLN A 66 44.72 -14.24 8.76
N VAL A 67 44.57 -13.98 7.47
CA VAL A 67 44.89 -12.69 6.84
C VAL A 67 43.59 -11.90 6.71
N GLN A 68 43.42 -10.88 7.56
CA GLN A 68 42.22 -10.04 7.56
C GLN A 68 42.44 -8.66 6.92
N ALA A 69 43.70 -8.20 6.86
CA ALA A 69 44.05 -6.88 6.34
C ALA A 69 43.91 -6.83 4.80
N TYR A 70 43.10 -5.88 4.33
CA TYR A 70 42.69 -5.79 2.92
C TYR A 70 43.84 -5.46 1.97
N ASP A 71 44.73 -4.56 2.39
CA ASP A 71 45.96 -4.20 1.68
C ASP A 71 46.91 -5.40 1.50
N VAL A 72 46.95 -6.29 2.49
CA VAL A 72 47.71 -7.55 2.41
C VAL A 72 47.05 -8.50 1.40
N LEU A 73 45.72 -8.61 1.40
CA LEU A 73 44.98 -9.44 0.44
C LEU A 73 45.11 -8.94 -1.00
N GLU A 74 45.07 -7.63 -1.22
CA GLU A 74 45.26 -7.02 -2.54
C GLU A 74 46.67 -7.28 -3.08
N ARG A 75 47.67 -7.08 -2.23
CA ARG A 75 49.07 -7.39 -2.57
C ARG A 75 49.30 -8.88 -2.84
N ILE A 76 48.63 -9.78 -2.12
CA ILE A 76 48.68 -11.21 -2.40
C ILE A 76 48.03 -11.53 -3.75
N ALA A 77 46.87 -10.92 -4.03
CA ALA A 77 46.15 -11.13 -5.29
C ALA A 77 46.96 -10.64 -6.49
N ASP A 78 47.52 -9.44 -6.40
CA ASP A 78 48.37 -8.87 -7.46
C ASP A 78 49.67 -9.65 -7.62
N GLY A 79 50.31 -9.99 -6.50
CA GLY A 79 51.59 -10.68 -6.45
C GLY A 79 51.56 -12.10 -7.01
N LEU A 80 50.43 -12.78 -6.90
CA LEU A 80 50.25 -14.15 -7.42
C LEU A 80 49.46 -14.17 -8.75
N GLY A 81 48.99 -13.03 -9.24
CA GLY A 81 48.16 -12.96 -10.45
C GLY A 81 46.78 -13.59 -10.26
N ILE A 82 46.24 -13.57 -9.04
CA ILE A 82 44.89 -14.07 -8.76
C ILE A 82 43.87 -13.08 -9.35
N PRO A 83 42.90 -13.54 -10.15
CA PRO A 83 41.80 -12.68 -10.57
C PRO A 83 41.11 -12.07 -9.36
N ARG A 84 41.23 -10.74 -9.20
CA ARG A 84 40.74 -10.00 -8.02
C ARG A 84 39.26 -10.31 -7.70
N GLY A 85 38.44 -10.62 -8.71
CA GLY A 85 37.05 -11.06 -8.55
C GLY A 85 36.88 -12.35 -7.73
N TYR A 86 37.82 -13.31 -7.80
CA TYR A 86 37.75 -14.57 -7.06
C TYR A 86 38.00 -14.42 -5.55
N MET A 87 38.57 -13.28 -5.12
CA MET A 87 38.77 -12.93 -3.71
C MET A 87 37.82 -11.81 -3.22
N GLY A 88 36.93 -11.34 -4.11
CA GLY A 88 36.04 -10.21 -3.86
C GLY A 88 36.76 -8.85 -3.76
N LEU A 89 37.81 -8.65 -4.57
CA LEU A 89 38.69 -7.47 -4.57
C LEU A 89 38.56 -6.61 -5.85
N ALA A 90 37.52 -6.81 -6.67
CA ALA A 90 37.38 -6.16 -7.96
C ALA A 90 36.84 -4.71 -7.83
N TYR A 91 37.71 -3.70 -7.71
CA TYR A 91 37.38 -2.32 -8.12
C TYR A 91 38.59 -1.44 -8.41
N THR A 92 38.50 -0.59 -9.45
CA THR A 92 39.46 0.44 -9.86
C THR A 92 39.02 1.85 -9.42
N GLY A 93 39.98 2.76 -9.19
CA GLY A 93 39.75 4.06 -8.56
C GLY A 93 38.90 5.08 -9.33
N GLU A 94 38.70 4.93 -10.64
CA GLU A 94 38.04 5.96 -11.48
C GLU A 94 36.54 6.11 -11.22
N ALA A 95 35.85 5.05 -10.79
CA ALA A 95 34.41 5.11 -10.52
C ALA A 95 34.08 5.68 -9.12
N VAL A 96 35.08 5.88 -8.26
CA VAL A 96 34.96 6.57 -6.96
C VAL A 96 34.69 8.06 -7.15
N GLN A 97 35.28 8.67 -8.18
CA GLN A 97 35.13 10.10 -8.47
C GLN A 97 33.72 10.44 -8.98
N ALA A 98 33.06 9.50 -9.68
CA ALA A 98 31.75 9.70 -10.29
C ALA A 98 30.58 9.61 -9.29
N MET A 99 30.77 8.95 -8.13
CA MET A 99 29.68 8.73 -7.15
C MET A 99 29.77 9.59 -5.88
N ALA A 100 30.89 10.27 -5.63
CA ALA A 100 31.03 11.20 -4.51
C ALA A 100 30.19 12.49 -4.65
N VAL A 101 29.43 12.63 -5.74
CA VAL A 101 28.64 13.83 -6.08
C VAL A 101 27.19 13.75 -5.58
N SER A 102 26.70 12.61 -5.06
CA SER A 102 25.36 12.53 -4.45
C SER A 102 25.43 12.66 -2.92
N SER A 103 25.23 13.87 -2.42
CA SER A 103 25.27 14.20 -0.99
C SER A 103 24.00 13.74 -0.25
N GLY A 104 24.17 12.83 0.71
CA GLY A 104 23.26 12.55 1.84
C GLY A 104 24.00 12.75 3.18
N PRO A 105 23.33 12.69 4.35
CA PRO A 105 23.82 13.23 5.62
C PRO A 105 25.15 12.60 6.07
N GLN A 106 25.98 13.40 6.76
CA GLN A 106 27.36 13.12 7.22
C GLN A 106 27.67 11.63 7.43
N ARG A 107 28.18 10.97 6.38
CA ARG A 107 28.87 9.69 6.44
C ARG A 107 30.32 9.94 6.05
N THR A 108 31.26 9.40 6.82
CA THR A 108 32.68 9.58 6.50
C THR A 108 33.01 8.82 5.22
N LYS A 109 34.03 9.27 4.48
CA LYS A 109 34.51 8.55 3.28
C LYS A 109 34.89 7.10 3.61
N ASP A 110 35.39 6.86 4.83
CA ASP A 110 35.82 5.54 5.28
C ASP A 110 34.63 4.59 5.51
N ASP A 111 33.52 5.08 6.07
CA ASP A 111 32.28 4.30 6.25
C ASP A 111 31.71 3.83 4.90
N PHE A 112 31.67 4.74 3.92
CA PHE A 112 31.24 4.42 2.55
C PHE A 112 32.13 3.36 1.89
N MET A 113 33.45 3.45 2.10
CA MET A 113 34.40 2.47 1.56
C MET A 113 34.25 1.10 2.22
N LEU A 114 33.96 1.05 3.52
CA LEU A 114 33.72 -0.19 4.28
C LEU A 114 32.42 -0.88 3.85
N GLU A 115 31.30 -0.14 3.75
CA GLU A 115 30.00 -0.67 3.27
C GLU A 115 30.13 -1.23 1.84
N ARG A 116 30.83 -0.50 0.97
CA ARG A 116 31.05 -0.90 -0.42
C ARG A 116 31.91 -2.16 -0.56
N ARG A 117 32.96 -2.30 0.24
CA ARG A 117 33.80 -3.51 0.29
C ARG A 117 33.03 -4.71 0.83
N GLY A 118 32.18 -4.50 1.85
CA GLY A 118 31.27 -5.51 2.37
C GLY A 118 30.29 -5.99 1.30
N PHE A 119 29.64 -5.05 0.60
CA PHE A 119 28.68 -5.34 -0.47
C PHE A 119 29.32 -6.08 -1.65
N LEU A 120 30.51 -5.69 -2.09
CA LEU A 120 31.22 -6.41 -3.15
C LEU A 120 31.64 -7.82 -2.73
N GLY A 121 32.11 -8.00 -1.49
CA GLY A 121 32.42 -9.33 -0.95
C GLY A 121 31.20 -10.24 -0.95
N LEU A 122 30.04 -9.67 -0.60
CA LEU A 122 28.74 -10.33 -0.60
C LEU A 122 28.26 -10.72 -2.00
N ILE A 123 28.29 -9.79 -2.98
CA ILE A 123 27.98 -10.09 -4.38
C ILE A 123 28.91 -11.17 -4.93
N SER A 124 30.20 -11.12 -4.59
CA SER A 124 31.16 -12.13 -5.02
C SER A 124 30.83 -13.52 -4.47
N LYS A 125 30.39 -13.62 -3.21
CA LYS A 125 29.91 -14.88 -2.62
C LYS A 125 28.69 -15.43 -3.35
N ILE A 126 27.72 -14.57 -3.68
CA ILE A 126 26.52 -14.95 -4.45
C ILE A 126 26.91 -15.50 -5.82
N VAL A 127 27.73 -14.77 -6.59
CA VAL A 127 28.18 -15.17 -7.93
C VAL A 127 28.95 -16.49 -7.90
N MET A 128 29.73 -16.74 -6.84
CA MET A 128 30.49 -17.97 -6.67
C MET A 128 29.68 -19.12 -6.04
N GLY A 129 28.37 -18.94 -5.81
CA GLY A 129 27.49 -19.98 -5.27
C GLY A 129 27.73 -20.32 -3.80
N ALA A 130 28.37 -19.43 -3.03
CA ALA A 130 28.62 -19.64 -1.62
C ALA A 130 27.36 -19.33 -0.79
N ALA A 131 27.12 -20.14 0.26
CA ALA A 131 26.05 -19.88 1.21
C ALA A 131 26.31 -18.57 1.97
N LEU A 132 25.28 -17.74 2.08
CA LEU A 132 25.32 -16.49 2.84
C LEU A 132 24.94 -16.74 4.29
N THR A 133 25.61 -16.03 5.19
CA THR A 133 25.23 -15.98 6.61
C THR A 133 24.07 -14.99 6.82
N GLN A 134 23.34 -15.10 7.93
CA GLN A 134 22.25 -14.15 8.23
C GLN A 134 22.69 -12.68 8.23
N PRO A 135 23.83 -12.28 8.83
CA PRO A 135 24.31 -10.89 8.75
C PRO A 135 24.62 -10.41 7.33
N GLU A 136 24.97 -11.33 6.43
CA GLU A 136 25.21 -11.04 5.02
C GLU A 136 23.92 -10.87 4.23
N LEU A 137 22.88 -11.63 4.57
CA LEU A 137 21.53 -11.40 4.06
C LEU A 137 20.98 -10.06 4.55
N ASP A 138 21.26 -9.67 5.79
CA ASP A 138 20.86 -8.38 6.35
C ASP A 138 21.48 -7.20 5.56
N LEU A 139 22.69 -7.35 5.01
CA LEU A 139 23.33 -6.36 4.13
C LEU A 139 22.68 -6.26 2.73
N LEU A 140 21.98 -7.29 2.27
CA LEU A 140 21.16 -7.23 1.05
C LEU A 140 19.77 -6.65 1.31
N THR A 141 19.40 -6.54 2.59
CA THR A 141 18.08 -6.06 2.97
C THR A 141 18.03 -4.57 2.69
N VAL A 142 17.18 -4.16 1.76
CA VAL A 142 16.92 -2.74 1.52
C VAL A 142 16.20 -2.19 2.74
N GLY A 143 16.94 -1.48 3.60
CA GLY A 143 16.38 -0.86 4.78
C GLY A 143 15.29 0.14 4.42
N THR A 144 14.27 0.25 5.27
CA THR A 144 13.25 1.30 5.20
C THR A 144 13.83 2.64 5.68
N THR A 145 14.86 3.14 4.99
CA THR A 145 15.36 4.49 5.24
C THR A 145 14.25 5.48 4.91
N ALA A 146 13.86 6.27 5.91
CA ALA A 146 12.84 7.29 5.72
C ALA A 146 13.30 8.25 4.62
N THR A 147 12.41 8.53 3.66
CA THR A 147 12.69 9.52 2.63
C THR A 147 13.03 10.85 3.32
N PRO A 148 14.15 11.51 2.98
CA PRO A 148 14.50 12.79 3.56
C PRO A 148 13.37 13.80 3.35
N VAL A 149 12.99 14.49 4.42
CA VAL A 149 12.05 15.61 4.33
C VAL A 149 12.81 16.91 4.15
N PRO A 150 12.29 17.89 3.39
CA PRO A 150 12.90 19.21 3.30
C PRO A 150 13.02 19.86 4.68
N GLU A 151 14.06 20.66 4.92
CA GLU A 151 14.21 21.40 6.18
C GLU A 151 13.11 22.47 6.36
N ARG A 152 12.68 23.07 5.25
CA ARG A 152 11.66 24.12 5.20
C ARG A 152 10.60 23.80 4.17
N LEU A 153 9.35 23.81 4.59
CA LEU A 153 8.21 23.59 3.70
C LEU A 153 7.66 24.89 3.14
N SER A 154 7.08 24.75 1.96
CA SER A 154 6.40 25.77 1.19
C SER A 154 4.96 25.32 0.87
N ALA A 155 4.17 26.23 0.32
CA ALA A 155 2.84 25.89 -0.18
C ALA A 155 2.88 24.82 -1.30
N THR A 156 3.98 24.72 -2.05
CA THR A 156 4.16 23.73 -3.12
C THR A 156 4.18 22.31 -2.57
N ASP A 157 4.80 22.09 -1.40
CA ASP A 157 4.86 20.76 -0.78
C ASP A 157 3.46 20.27 -0.39
N VAL A 158 2.62 21.17 0.12
CA VAL A 158 1.21 20.86 0.43
C VAL A 158 0.42 20.49 -0.84
N VAL A 159 0.65 21.20 -1.94
CA VAL A 159 0.02 20.90 -3.23
C VAL A 159 0.45 19.52 -3.74
N GLN A 160 1.72 19.15 -3.59
CA GLN A 160 2.23 17.84 -3.99
C GLN A 160 1.61 16.71 -3.16
N VAL A 161 1.49 16.88 -1.84
CA VAL A 161 0.81 15.90 -0.97
C VAL A 161 -0.63 15.68 -1.43
N ARG A 162 -1.37 16.75 -1.69
CA ARG A 162 -2.77 16.69 -2.17
C ARG A 162 -2.89 16.03 -3.53
N ALA A 163 -2.02 16.40 -4.47
CA ALA A 163 -2.02 15.84 -5.82
C ALA A 163 -1.77 14.33 -5.82
N LEU A 164 -0.83 13.85 -5.01
CA LEU A 164 -0.57 12.41 -4.87
C LEU A 164 -1.73 11.69 -4.17
N THR A 165 -2.34 12.29 -3.14
CA THR A 165 -3.56 11.74 -2.51
C THR A 165 -4.70 11.62 -3.52
N ALA A 166 -4.91 12.65 -4.36
CA ALA A 166 -5.94 12.64 -5.40
C ALA A 166 -5.69 11.54 -6.44
N ALA A 167 -4.45 11.38 -6.91
CA ALA A 167 -4.08 10.32 -7.85
C ALA A 167 -4.33 8.92 -7.27
N LEU A 168 -3.96 8.68 -6.01
CA LEU A 168 -4.21 7.42 -5.32
C LEU A 168 -5.71 7.17 -5.13
N ARG A 169 -6.48 8.21 -4.80
CA ARG A 169 -7.95 8.14 -4.67
C ARG A 169 -8.60 7.76 -6.00
N SER A 170 -8.19 8.36 -7.11
CA SER A 170 -8.68 8.00 -8.45
C SER A 170 -8.30 6.57 -8.83
N TYR A 171 -7.09 6.13 -8.50
CA TYR A 171 -6.66 4.76 -8.74
C TYR A 171 -7.50 3.74 -7.93
N ASP A 172 -7.71 4.01 -6.63
CA ASP A 172 -8.58 3.19 -5.78
C ASP A 172 -10.00 3.17 -6.33
N ALA A 173 -10.58 4.33 -6.69
CA ALA A 173 -11.92 4.43 -7.26
C ALA A 173 -12.11 3.47 -8.44
N ALA A 174 -11.13 3.42 -9.36
CA ALA A 174 -11.18 2.61 -10.57
C ALA A 174 -10.94 1.11 -10.35
N HIS A 175 -10.06 0.71 -9.42
CA HIS A 175 -9.62 -0.70 -9.29
C HIS A 175 -10.14 -1.40 -8.02
N GLY A 176 -10.61 -0.63 -7.03
CA GLY A 176 -11.21 -1.13 -5.79
C GLY A 176 -10.23 -1.55 -4.69
N GLY A 177 -10.80 -1.69 -3.48
CA GLY A 177 -10.42 -2.61 -2.40
C GLY A 177 -8.96 -2.71 -2.03
N GLY A 178 -8.24 -1.59 -1.91
CA GLY A 178 -6.88 -1.63 -1.38
C GLY A 178 -5.82 -2.13 -2.36
N SER A 179 -6.12 -2.19 -3.66
CA SER A 179 -5.15 -2.41 -4.75
C SER A 179 -3.91 -1.53 -4.63
N CYS A 180 -4.05 -0.30 -4.10
CA CYS A 180 -2.96 0.62 -3.81
C CYS A 180 -2.80 0.93 -2.31
N ARG A 181 -3.33 0.11 -1.39
CA ARG A 181 -3.29 0.40 0.06
C ARG A 181 -1.87 0.60 0.58
N ASN A 182 -0.92 -0.24 0.18
CA ASN A 182 0.46 -0.08 0.62
C ASN A 182 1.08 1.24 0.14
N ALA A 183 0.74 1.68 -1.08
CA ALA A 183 1.17 2.98 -1.59
C ALA A 183 0.50 4.14 -0.82
N ILE A 184 -0.79 4.01 -0.50
CA ILE A 184 -1.52 4.98 0.34
C ILE A 184 -0.91 5.08 1.73
N LEU A 185 -0.57 3.96 2.38
CA LEU A 185 0.06 3.96 3.69
C LEU A 185 1.46 4.57 3.65
N ALA A 186 2.27 4.21 2.65
CA ALA A 186 3.60 4.79 2.46
C ALA A 186 3.52 6.31 2.25
N HIS A 187 2.60 6.77 1.38
CA HIS A 187 2.32 8.19 1.17
C HIS A 187 1.85 8.89 2.45
N THR A 188 0.94 8.26 3.20
CA THR A 188 0.42 8.83 4.45
C THR A 188 1.53 8.99 5.49
N HIS A 189 2.38 7.98 5.67
CA HIS A 189 3.51 8.04 6.60
C HIS A 189 4.55 9.07 6.18
N TRP A 190 4.85 9.17 4.87
CA TRP A 190 5.72 10.22 4.35
C TRP A 190 5.12 11.62 4.55
N ALA A 191 3.83 11.82 4.25
CA ALA A 191 3.16 13.09 4.47
C ALA A 191 3.17 13.50 5.95
N GLN A 192 2.99 12.54 6.87
CA GLN A 192 3.13 12.77 8.32
C GLN A 192 4.54 13.20 8.71
N SER A 193 5.59 12.62 8.11
CA SER A 193 6.97 12.96 8.46
C SER A 193 7.34 14.41 8.10
N LEU A 194 6.62 15.03 7.15
CA LEU A 194 6.75 16.45 6.79
C LEU A 194 6.42 17.38 7.99
N LEU A 195 5.63 16.94 8.97
CA LEU A 195 5.31 17.76 10.15
C LEU A 195 6.55 18.10 10.99
N ASN A 196 7.64 17.35 10.84
CA ASN A 196 8.93 17.57 11.51
C ASN A 196 9.74 18.72 10.88
N ALA A 197 9.36 19.19 9.69
CA ALA A 197 10.03 20.29 9.00
C ALA A 197 9.55 21.65 9.52
N SER A 198 10.39 22.68 9.32
CA SER A 198 10.03 24.06 9.63
C SER A 198 9.04 24.58 8.59
N ALA A 199 7.98 25.26 9.03
CA ALA A 199 6.95 25.83 8.16
C ALA A 199 6.34 27.07 8.83
N THR A 200 5.73 27.95 8.04
CA THR A 200 4.84 29.00 8.58
C THR A 200 3.56 28.37 9.13
N ASP A 201 2.85 29.07 9.99
CA ASP A 201 1.59 28.57 10.57
C ASP A 201 0.55 28.25 9.49
N ASP A 202 0.40 29.12 8.47
CA ASP A 202 -0.47 28.87 7.31
C ASP A 202 -0.13 27.55 6.59
N VAL A 203 1.15 27.34 6.28
CA VAL A 203 1.60 26.12 5.59
C VAL A 203 1.37 24.89 6.47
N ARG A 204 1.61 25.00 7.78
CA ARG A 204 1.39 23.92 8.74
C ARG A 204 -0.09 23.53 8.83
N THR A 205 -0.99 24.50 8.93
CA THR A 205 -2.44 24.28 8.94
C THR A 205 -2.90 23.60 7.65
N ARG A 206 -2.48 24.09 6.49
CA ARG A 206 -2.85 23.51 5.19
C ARG A 206 -2.27 22.10 4.98
N LEU A 207 -1.09 21.83 5.53
CA LEU A 207 -0.46 20.51 5.55
C LEU A 207 -1.24 19.54 6.43
N LEU A 208 -1.72 19.95 7.60
CA LEU A 208 -2.57 19.10 8.46
C LEU A 208 -3.83 18.67 7.72
N SER A 209 -4.54 19.60 7.04
CA SER A 209 -5.68 19.24 6.21
C SER A 209 -5.30 18.28 5.07
N ALA A 210 -4.11 18.44 4.45
CA ALA A 210 -3.64 17.54 3.39
C ALA A 210 -3.31 16.13 3.90
N ILE A 211 -2.68 16.03 5.08
CA ILE A 211 -2.39 14.76 5.77
C ILE A 211 -3.70 14.08 6.17
N ALA A 212 -4.68 14.84 6.66
CA ALA A 212 -6.00 14.31 7.00
C ALA A 212 -6.69 13.67 5.79
N GLU A 213 -6.50 14.21 4.58
CA GLU A 213 -7.06 13.60 3.36
C GLU A 213 -6.40 12.25 3.05
N ALA A 214 -5.07 12.17 3.20
CA ALA A 214 -4.33 10.92 3.02
C ALA A 214 -4.76 9.87 4.06
N LYS A 215 -4.90 10.28 5.33
CA LYS A 215 -5.41 9.43 6.42
C LYS A 215 -6.85 8.99 6.17
N THR A 216 -7.70 9.86 5.63
CA THR A 216 -9.08 9.52 5.28
C THR A 216 -9.12 8.45 4.20
N LEU A 217 -8.27 8.56 3.17
CA LEU A 217 -8.12 7.54 2.14
C LEU A 217 -7.55 6.23 2.70
N ALA A 218 -6.57 6.28 3.61
CA ALA A 218 -6.05 5.11 4.31
C ALA A 218 -7.13 4.42 5.15
N GLY A 219 -7.97 5.19 5.84
CA GLY A 219 -9.10 4.68 6.61
C GLY A 219 -10.17 4.05 5.73
N TRP A 220 -10.50 4.69 4.60
CA TRP A 220 -11.48 4.18 3.64
C TRP A 220 -11.02 2.86 3.01
N THR A 221 -9.75 2.76 2.60
CA THR A 221 -9.22 1.51 2.04
C THR A 221 -9.10 0.40 3.08
N ALA A 222 -8.81 0.73 4.35
CA ALA A 222 -8.89 -0.24 5.44
C ALA A 222 -10.33 -0.75 5.64
N HIS A 223 -11.33 0.14 5.53
CA HIS A 223 -12.75 -0.23 5.61
C HIS A 223 -13.18 -1.15 4.45
N ASP A 224 -12.81 -0.82 3.21
CA ASP A 224 -13.14 -1.65 2.03
C ASP A 224 -12.52 -3.08 2.11
N LEU A 225 -11.46 -3.26 2.91
CA LEU A 225 -10.81 -4.55 3.21
C LEU A 225 -11.31 -5.24 4.49
N GLY A 226 -12.31 -4.69 5.18
CA GLY A 226 -12.82 -5.24 6.45
C GLY A 226 -11.91 -5.03 7.67
N LEU A 227 -10.85 -4.20 7.57
CA LEU A 227 -9.93 -3.89 8.66
C LEU A 227 -10.50 -2.77 9.56
N GLN A 228 -11.62 -3.05 10.23
CA GLN A 228 -12.40 -2.04 10.98
C GLN A 228 -11.58 -1.28 12.02
N GLY A 229 -10.72 -1.97 12.78
CA GLY A 229 -9.90 -1.34 13.82
C GLY A 229 -8.90 -0.33 13.25
N ASP A 230 -8.33 -0.63 12.08
CA ASP A 230 -7.42 0.27 11.39
C ASP A 230 -8.17 1.44 10.75
N ALA A 231 -9.34 1.18 10.16
CA ALA A 231 -10.22 2.22 9.62
C ALA A 231 -10.55 3.28 10.70
N ARG A 232 -11.01 2.83 11.89
CA ARG A 232 -11.33 3.71 13.02
C ARG A 232 -10.10 4.49 13.50
N ARG A 233 -8.91 3.88 13.55
CA ARG A 233 -7.67 4.56 13.97
C ARG A 233 -7.21 5.62 12.98
N TRP A 234 -7.28 5.34 11.68
CA TRP A 234 -6.90 6.32 10.64
C TRP A 234 -7.89 7.48 10.56
N LEU A 235 -9.19 7.18 10.54
CA LEU A 235 -10.24 8.20 10.50
C LEU A 235 -10.25 9.03 11.78
N GLY A 236 -10.08 8.42 12.96
CA GLY A 236 -9.96 9.15 14.22
C GLY A 236 -8.74 10.07 14.29
N GLN A 237 -7.62 9.70 13.63
CA GLN A 237 -6.49 10.61 13.45
C GLN A 237 -6.84 11.75 12.49
N ALA A 238 -7.54 11.48 11.39
CA ALA A 238 -7.96 12.52 10.46
C ALA A 238 -8.95 13.52 11.09
N VAL A 239 -9.84 13.08 11.98
CA VAL A 239 -10.72 13.99 12.76
C VAL A 239 -9.88 14.96 13.59
N ARG A 240 -8.86 14.46 14.31
CA ARG A 240 -7.98 15.34 15.09
C ARG A 240 -7.24 16.34 14.22
N ASP A 241 -6.62 15.87 13.13
CA ASP A 241 -5.88 16.74 12.21
C ASP A 241 -6.77 17.83 11.58
N THR A 242 -8.01 17.51 11.21
CA THR A 242 -8.97 18.48 10.65
C THR A 242 -9.44 19.50 11.67
N GLN A 243 -9.64 19.08 12.93
CA GLN A 243 -9.95 19.99 14.03
C GLN A 243 -8.78 20.93 14.34
N ASP A 244 -7.55 20.40 14.41
CA ASP A 244 -6.34 21.20 14.63
C ASP A 244 -6.10 22.19 13.47
N ALA A 245 -6.51 21.83 12.25
CA ALA A 245 -6.46 22.70 11.09
C ALA A 245 -7.61 23.72 11.01
N GLY A 246 -8.65 23.60 11.84
CA GLY A 246 -9.85 24.43 11.77
C GLY A 246 -10.70 24.20 10.50
N ASP A 247 -10.61 23.01 9.90
CA ASP A 247 -11.28 22.66 8.64
C ASP A 247 -12.59 21.89 8.93
N ALA A 248 -13.65 22.65 9.21
CA ALA A 248 -14.95 22.09 9.58
C ALA A 248 -15.61 21.27 8.45
N ALA A 249 -15.46 21.70 7.20
CA ALA A 249 -15.99 20.98 6.04
C ALA A 249 -15.36 19.59 5.92
N HIS A 250 -14.03 19.52 6.03
CA HIS A 250 -13.34 18.25 5.99
C HIS A 250 -13.65 17.39 7.23
N THR A 251 -13.74 18.00 8.41
CA THR A 251 -14.15 17.29 9.66
C THR A 251 -15.47 16.54 9.46
N ALA A 252 -16.47 17.19 8.85
CA ALA A 252 -17.77 16.57 8.57
C ALA A 252 -17.65 15.31 7.68
N ILE A 253 -16.76 15.36 6.68
CA ILE A 253 -16.55 14.26 5.73
C ILE A 253 -15.80 13.10 6.37
N VAL A 254 -14.80 13.39 7.21
CA VAL A 254 -14.12 12.33 7.98
C VAL A 254 -15.13 11.65 8.90
N LEU A 255 -16.03 12.40 9.53
CA LEU A 255 -17.10 11.85 10.38
C LEU A 255 -18.12 11.04 9.57
N TYR A 256 -18.45 11.45 8.34
CA TYR A 256 -19.19 10.61 7.40
C TYR A 256 -18.49 9.27 7.14
N HIS A 257 -17.20 9.28 6.78
CA HIS A 257 -16.46 8.04 6.56
C HIS A 257 -16.37 7.18 7.82
N LEU A 258 -16.20 7.81 8.99
CA LEU A 258 -16.15 7.11 10.27
C LEU A 258 -17.50 6.49 10.63
N GLY A 259 -18.61 7.19 10.39
CA GLY A 259 -19.98 6.69 10.61
C GLY A 259 -20.37 5.55 9.66
N ARG A 260 -19.79 5.53 8.45
CA ARG A 260 -19.95 4.42 7.52
C ARG A 260 -19.34 3.11 8.01
N VAL A 261 -18.28 3.16 8.81
CA VAL A 261 -17.66 1.95 9.37
C VAL A 261 -18.65 1.12 10.18
N PRO A 262 -19.29 1.61 11.26
CA PRO A 262 -20.28 0.84 11.99
C PRO A 262 -21.57 0.58 11.19
N LEU A 263 -22.00 1.50 10.31
CA LEU A 263 -23.21 1.29 9.52
C LEU A 263 -23.13 0.05 8.61
N ASP A 264 -22.01 -0.10 7.91
CA ASP A 264 -21.78 -1.25 7.03
C ASP A 264 -21.46 -2.54 7.81
N ASN A 265 -21.31 -2.46 9.14
CA ASN A 265 -21.03 -3.60 10.04
C ASN A 265 -22.17 -3.83 11.04
N ASP A 266 -23.41 -3.61 10.61
CA ASP A 266 -24.65 -3.88 11.37
C ASP A 266 -24.78 -3.14 12.73
N ASP A 267 -24.09 -2.00 12.93
CA ASP A 267 -24.29 -1.07 14.05
C ASP A 267 -24.78 0.31 13.60
N PRO A 268 -26.06 0.42 13.16
CA PRO A 268 -26.62 1.70 12.71
C PRO A 268 -26.80 2.71 13.86
N ALA A 269 -26.83 2.27 15.11
CA ALA A 269 -26.98 3.16 16.26
C ALA A 269 -25.69 3.93 16.57
N GLU A 270 -24.52 3.29 16.47
CA GLU A 270 -23.24 3.98 16.53
C GLU A 270 -23.05 4.89 15.31
N ALA A 271 -23.41 4.41 14.11
CA ALA A 271 -23.33 5.20 12.88
C ALA A 271 -24.13 6.50 12.98
N LEU A 272 -25.38 6.44 13.46
CA LEU A 272 -26.25 7.60 13.62
C LEU A 272 -25.60 8.68 14.49
N LYS A 273 -24.95 8.30 15.60
CA LYS A 273 -24.26 9.26 16.49
C LYS A 273 -23.11 9.97 15.77
N LEU A 274 -22.37 9.25 14.94
CA LEU A 274 -21.24 9.80 14.18
C LEU A 274 -21.72 10.75 13.08
N PHE A 275 -22.81 10.42 12.39
CA PHE A 275 -23.42 11.34 11.41
C PHE A 275 -24.00 12.59 12.10
N GLN A 276 -24.68 12.45 13.23
CA GLN A 276 -25.18 13.60 13.99
C GLN A 276 -24.05 14.49 14.52
N LEU A 277 -22.93 13.90 14.94
CA LEU A 277 -21.73 14.66 15.32
C LEU A 277 -21.15 15.41 14.11
N GLY A 278 -21.10 14.76 12.94
CA GLY A 278 -20.63 15.38 11.71
C GLY A 278 -21.52 16.50 11.19
N GLN A 279 -22.82 16.53 11.54
CA GLN A 279 -23.69 17.65 11.20
C GLN A 279 -23.26 18.96 11.83
N ILE A 280 -22.75 18.90 13.06
CA ILE A 280 -22.29 20.10 13.76
C ILE A 280 -21.16 20.73 12.94
N ALA A 281 -20.18 19.92 12.54
CA ALA A 281 -19.07 20.37 11.68
C ALA A 281 -19.56 20.81 10.28
N ALA A 282 -20.56 20.12 9.71
CA ALA A 282 -21.12 20.49 8.41
C ALA A 282 -21.80 21.87 8.47
N GLN A 283 -22.57 22.15 9.52
CA GLN A 283 -23.22 23.44 9.75
C GLN A 283 -22.19 24.54 9.98
N ASP A 284 -21.17 24.30 10.82
CA ASP A 284 -20.07 25.24 11.08
C ASP A 284 -19.30 25.58 9.80
N SER A 285 -19.22 24.65 8.86
CA SER A 285 -18.57 24.87 7.56
C SER A 285 -19.37 25.73 6.59
N HIS A 286 -20.66 25.97 6.86
CA HIS A 286 -21.59 26.66 5.96
C HIS A 286 -21.68 26.01 4.56
N SER A 287 -21.41 24.71 4.45
CA SER A 287 -21.51 23.93 3.22
C SER A 287 -22.81 23.13 3.18
N SER A 288 -23.77 23.56 2.36
CA SER A 288 -25.04 22.85 2.16
C SER A 288 -24.83 21.44 1.60
N VAL A 289 -23.79 21.22 0.78
CA VAL A 289 -23.41 19.89 0.28
C VAL A 289 -22.99 18.98 1.43
N ALA A 290 -22.17 19.48 2.37
CA ALA A 290 -21.74 18.69 3.54
C ALA A 290 -22.92 18.35 4.46
N VAL A 291 -23.84 19.31 4.68
CA VAL A 291 -25.05 19.08 5.47
C VAL A 291 -25.95 18.04 4.79
N SER A 292 -26.15 18.14 3.48
CA SER A 292 -26.92 17.18 2.69
C SER A 292 -26.32 15.77 2.76
N LEU A 293 -24.99 15.64 2.62
CA LEU A 293 -24.27 14.36 2.74
C LEU A 293 -24.56 13.68 4.09
N LEU A 294 -24.48 14.43 5.17
CA LEU A 294 -24.66 13.91 6.54
C LEU A 294 -26.13 13.59 6.81
N LEU A 295 -27.07 14.43 6.37
CA LEU A 295 -28.52 14.19 6.52
C LEU A 295 -28.94 12.93 5.76
N THR A 296 -28.39 12.72 4.57
CA THR A 296 -28.63 11.52 3.77
C THR A 296 -28.18 10.26 4.49
N HIS A 297 -27.03 10.30 5.18
CA HIS A 297 -26.51 9.13 5.89
C HIS A 297 -27.16 8.92 7.27
N GLU A 298 -27.63 9.98 7.93
CA GLU A 298 -28.58 9.85 9.05
C GLU A 298 -29.87 9.17 8.61
N ALA A 299 -30.44 9.58 7.48
CA ALA A 299 -31.65 8.97 6.94
C ALA A 299 -31.45 7.47 6.67
N LEU A 300 -30.29 7.10 6.14
CA LEU A 300 -29.92 5.71 5.94
C LEU A 300 -29.80 4.96 7.28
N ALA A 301 -29.12 5.52 8.28
CA ALA A 301 -29.03 4.91 9.60
C ALA A 301 -30.43 4.72 10.25
N TYR A 302 -31.32 5.71 10.14
CA TYR A 302 -32.71 5.57 10.58
C TYR A 302 -33.47 4.48 9.84
N ALA A 303 -33.25 4.31 8.53
CA ALA A 303 -33.85 3.23 7.76
C ALA A 303 -33.37 1.85 8.23
N HIS A 304 -32.08 1.68 8.53
CA HIS A 304 -31.56 0.45 9.14
C HIS A 304 -32.15 0.19 10.55
N LEU A 305 -32.47 1.24 11.31
CA LEU A 305 -33.14 1.14 12.62
C LEU A 305 -34.66 0.91 12.52
N GLY A 306 -35.23 0.96 11.31
CA GLY A 306 -36.68 0.85 11.09
C GLY A 306 -37.49 2.11 11.46
N ASP A 307 -36.85 3.25 11.73
CA ASP A 307 -37.54 4.52 11.99
C ASP A 307 -37.85 5.23 10.66
N THR A 308 -38.88 4.76 9.97
CA THR A 308 -39.35 5.30 8.69
C THR A 308 -39.61 6.80 8.74
N ARG A 309 -40.18 7.30 9.85
CA ARG A 309 -40.55 8.71 9.98
C ARG A 309 -39.31 9.60 10.01
N GLN A 310 -38.31 9.24 10.81
CA GLN A 310 -37.06 10.00 10.89
C GLN A 310 -36.24 9.84 9.60
N ALA A 311 -36.18 8.64 9.03
CA ALA A 311 -35.51 8.39 7.75
C ALA A 311 -36.06 9.33 6.65
N MET A 312 -37.38 9.38 6.48
CA MET A 312 -37.98 10.23 5.45
C MET A 312 -37.89 11.73 5.75
N THR A 313 -37.82 12.11 7.03
CA THR A 313 -37.65 13.51 7.41
C THR A 313 -36.23 13.98 7.12
N ALA A 314 -35.22 13.18 7.48
CA ALA A 314 -33.83 13.47 7.18
C ALA A 314 -33.54 13.46 5.68
N LEU A 315 -34.10 12.52 4.91
CA LEU A 315 -33.94 12.47 3.45
C LEU A 315 -34.52 13.71 2.76
N ARG A 316 -35.74 14.14 3.13
CA ARG A 316 -36.34 15.37 2.57
C ARG A 316 -35.47 16.60 2.84
N ARG A 317 -35.00 16.75 4.08
CA ARG A 317 -34.08 17.85 4.43
C ARG A 317 -32.76 17.76 3.64
N ALA A 318 -32.25 16.56 3.39
CA ALA A 318 -31.03 16.38 2.60
C ALA A 318 -31.22 16.81 1.14
N GLU A 319 -32.35 16.45 0.53
CA GLU A 319 -32.72 16.86 -0.83
C GLU A 319 -32.90 18.38 -0.91
N ASP A 320 -33.56 18.99 0.09
CA ASP A 320 -33.74 20.43 0.18
C ASP A 320 -32.39 21.17 0.32
N GLU A 321 -31.51 20.73 1.22
CA GLU A 321 -30.16 21.33 1.40
C GLU A 321 -29.32 21.21 0.12
N TYR A 322 -29.37 20.06 -0.56
CA TYR A 322 -28.65 19.89 -1.83
C TYR A 322 -29.16 20.86 -2.90
N ALA A 323 -30.48 21.10 -2.96
CA ALA A 323 -31.06 22.04 -3.92
C ALA A 323 -30.61 23.49 -3.69
N HIS A 324 -30.19 23.84 -2.48
CA HIS A 324 -29.63 25.15 -2.14
C HIS A 324 -28.12 25.23 -2.31
N ALA A 325 -27.44 24.12 -2.64
CA ALA A 325 -26.00 24.10 -2.83
C ALA A 325 -25.58 24.96 -4.03
N THR A 326 -24.49 25.69 -3.87
CA THR A 326 -23.85 26.46 -4.94
C THR A 326 -22.65 25.71 -5.51
N ASP A 327 -22.28 25.97 -6.76
CA ASP A 327 -21.15 25.28 -7.41
C ASP A 327 -19.83 25.45 -6.63
N ASP A 328 -19.62 26.62 -6.00
CA ASP A 328 -18.43 26.94 -5.20
C ASP A 328 -18.27 26.07 -3.93
N GLN A 329 -19.34 25.41 -3.47
CA GLN A 329 -19.32 24.52 -2.29
C GLN A 329 -18.82 23.11 -2.63
N HIS A 330 -18.62 22.77 -3.91
CA HIS A 330 -18.06 21.50 -4.35
C HIS A 330 -16.52 21.51 -4.34
N GLN A 331 -15.96 21.71 -3.14
CA GLN A 331 -14.54 21.47 -2.89
C GLN A 331 -14.16 20.07 -3.39
N GLU A 332 -12.92 19.90 -3.87
CA GLU A 332 -12.48 18.69 -4.58
C GLU A 332 -12.84 17.39 -3.84
N PHE A 333 -12.71 17.40 -2.52
CA PHE A 333 -12.99 16.28 -1.64
C PHE A 333 -14.49 16.01 -1.38
N LEU A 334 -15.40 16.92 -1.74
CA LEU A 334 -16.87 16.72 -1.71
C LEU A 334 -17.44 16.28 -3.06
N ARG A 335 -16.66 16.36 -4.15
CA ARG A 335 -17.15 16.06 -5.51
C ARG A 335 -17.65 14.64 -5.72
N PHE A 336 -17.33 13.72 -4.82
CA PHE A 336 -17.89 12.37 -4.85
C PHE A 336 -19.39 12.34 -4.54
N PHE A 337 -19.90 13.37 -3.85
CA PHE A 337 -21.31 13.50 -3.49
C PHE A 337 -22.01 14.47 -4.45
N ASP A 338 -22.23 13.99 -5.68
CA ASP A 338 -23.02 14.68 -6.69
C ASP A 338 -24.52 14.32 -6.60
N HIS A 339 -25.34 14.93 -7.46
CA HIS A 339 -26.78 14.67 -7.49
C HIS A 339 -27.08 13.18 -7.72
N ALA A 340 -26.29 12.50 -8.55
CA ALA A 340 -26.44 11.06 -8.79
C ALA A 340 -26.12 10.23 -7.54
N ALA A 341 -25.13 10.62 -6.74
CA ALA A 341 -24.80 10.00 -5.45
C ALA A 341 -25.92 10.22 -4.42
N LEU A 342 -26.52 11.42 -4.38
CA LEU A 342 -27.71 11.69 -3.57
C LEU A 342 -28.88 10.79 -3.99
N GLN A 343 -29.21 10.73 -5.28
CA GLN A 343 -30.29 9.87 -5.80
C GLN A 343 -30.06 8.39 -5.49
N THR A 344 -28.82 7.94 -5.62
CA THR A 344 -28.44 6.57 -5.24
C THR A 344 -28.67 6.35 -3.76
N SER A 345 -28.23 7.27 -2.91
CA SER A 345 -28.42 7.15 -1.46
C SER A 345 -29.90 7.18 -1.06
N ALA A 346 -30.72 8.01 -1.72
CA ALA A 346 -32.17 7.99 -1.58
C ALA A 346 -32.76 6.63 -1.97
N ALA A 347 -32.27 6.02 -3.05
CA ALA A 347 -32.65 4.66 -3.43
C ALA A 347 -32.29 3.66 -2.32
N ARG A 348 -31.10 3.75 -1.71
CA ARG A 348 -30.66 2.88 -0.58
C ARG A 348 -31.60 2.94 0.60
N ILE A 349 -32.00 4.16 0.99
CA ILE A 349 -32.91 4.42 2.09
C ILE A 349 -34.25 3.74 1.81
N HIS A 350 -34.83 4.01 0.63
CA HIS A 350 -36.08 3.38 0.22
C HIS A 350 -35.98 1.86 0.10
N SER A 351 -34.86 1.31 -0.36
CA SER A 351 -34.64 -0.12 -0.45
C SER A 351 -34.67 -0.80 0.92
N HIS A 352 -34.01 -0.21 1.93
CA HIS A 352 -34.03 -0.76 3.30
C HIS A 352 -35.43 -0.70 3.91
N LEU A 353 -36.12 0.42 3.80
CA LEU A 353 -37.51 0.54 4.25
C LEU A 353 -38.42 -0.42 3.46
N GLY A 354 -38.11 -0.60 2.18
CA GLY A 354 -38.78 -1.48 1.24
C GLY A 354 -38.74 -2.96 1.60
N LEU A 355 -37.81 -3.40 2.45
CA LEU A 355 -37.80 -4.77 2.97
C LEU A 355 -39.09 -5.11 3.74
N THR A 356 -39.76 -4.10 4.30
CA THR A 356 -40.98 -4.28 5.10
C THR A 356 -42.20 -3.53 4.56
N ASP A 357 -42.02 -2.51 3.72
CA ASP A 357 -43.09 -1.66 3.18
C ASP A 357 -43.09 -1.66 1.64
N ALA A 358 -44.19 -2.12 1.04
CA ALA A 358 -44.36 -2.19 -0.41
C ALA A 358 -44.28 -0.84 -1.13
N ALA A 359 -44.77 0.25 -0.51
CA ALA A 359 -44.75 1.57 -1.13
C ALA A 359 -43.31 2.10 -1.25
N HIS A 360 -42.50 1.88 -0.22
CA HIS A 360 -41.08 2.19 -0.26
C HIS A 360 -40.32 1.30 -1.23
N ARG A 361 -40.69 0.02 -1.33
CA ARG A 361 -40.11 -0.93 -2.29
C ARG A 361 -40.35 -0.49 -3.74
N ALA A 362 -41.57 -0.09 -4.09
CA ALA A 362 -41.89 0.44 -5.41
C ALA A 362 -41.08 1.72 -5.73
N THR A 363 -40.96 2.62 -4.76
CA THR A 363 -40.15 3.85 -4.91
C THR A 363 -38.66 3.52 -5.09
N ALA A 364 -38.15 2.53 -4.36
CA ALA A 364 -36.78 2.04 -4.48
C ALA A 364 -36.52 1.52 -5.89
N MET A 365 -37.38 0.65 -6.41
CA MET A 365 -37.24 0.09 -7.77
C MET A 365 -37.19 1.20 -8.83
N GLN A 366 -38.07 2.20 -8.75
CA GLN A 366 -38.06 3.34 -9.67
C GLN A 366 -36.74 4.12 -9.61
N ARG A 367 -36.25 4.45 -8.41
CA ARG A 367 -35.00 5.21 -8.23
C ARG A 367 -33.78 4.41 -8.65
N LEU A 368 -33.73 3.11 -8.35
CA LEU A 368 -32.65 2.21 -8.73
C LEU A 368 -32.56 2.03 -10.25
N GLN A 369 -33.71 1.82 -10.91
CA GLN A 369 -33.76 1.69 -12.37
C GLN A 369 -33.26 2.97 -13.04
N ARG A 370 -33.77 4.13 -12.61
CA ARG A 370 -33.31 5.43 -13.10
C ARG A 370 -31.80 5.62 -12.91
N ALA A 371 -31.28 5.27 -11.73
CA ALA A 371 -29.85 5.36 -11.46
C ALA A 371 -29.02 4.42 -12.35
N LEU A 372 -29.54 3.26 -12.75
CA LEU A 372 -28.86 2.35 -13.68
C LEU A 372 -28.88 2.86 -15.13
N ASP A 373 -29.93 3.56 -15.52
CA ASP A 373 -30.11 4.14 -16.85
C ASP A 373 -29.25 5.40 -17.04
N GLU A 374 -29.12 6.21 -15.99
CA GLU A 374 -28.34 7.47 -16.01
C GLU A 374 -26.86 7.26 -15.66
N ALA A 375 -26.48 6.15 -15.01
CA ALA A 375 -25.11 5.94 -14.55
C ALA A 375 -24.12 5.71 -15.71
N PRO A 376 -22.99 6.42 -15.75
CA PRO A 376 -21.93 6.13 -16.70
C PRO A 376 -21.31 4.75 -16.45
N ALA A 377 -20.83 4.11 -17.52
CA ALA A 377 -20.41 2.71 -17.52
C ALA A 377 -19.20 2.42 -16.61
N ASP A 378 -18.43 3.44 -16.25
CA ASP A 378 -17.23 3.37 -15.41
C ASP A 378 -17.54 3.28 -13.90
N ARG A 379 -18.79 3.54 -13.46
CA ARG A 379 -19.20 3.45 -12.05
C ARG A 379 -19.54 2.02 -11.62
N ILE A 380 -18.61 1.09 -11.79
CA ILE A 380 -18.84 -0.37 -11.63
C ILE A 380 -19.41 -0.71 -10.25
N ARG A 381 -18.84 -0.17 -9.15
CA ARG A 381 -19.31 -0.47 -7.77
C ARG A 381 -20.74 -0.02 -7.51
N GLN A 382 -21.08 1.19 -7.97
CA GLN A 382 -22.41 1.76 -7.82
C GLN A 382 -23.43 0.94 -8.62
N ARG A 383 -23.06 0.51 -9.83
CA ARG A 383 -23.90 -0.36 -10.66
C ARG A 383 -24.14 -1.73 -10.02
N ALA A 384 -23.09 -2.36 -9.50
CA ALA A 384 -23.18 -3.64 -8.79
C ALA A 384 -24.15 -3.55 -7.60
N PHE A 385 -24.00 -2.50 -6.79
CA PHE A 385 -24.89 -2.21 -5.68
C PHE A 385 -26.35 -2.00 -6.14
N ASN A 386 -26.58 -1.16 -7.15
CA ASN A 386 -27.92 -0.85 -7.63
C ASN A 386 -28.62 -2.09 -8.22
N LEU A 387 -27.88 -2.95 -8.95
CA LEU A 387 -28.41 -4.21 -9.48
C LEU A 387 -28.80 -5.17 -8.36
N ALA A 388 -27.97 -5.33 -7.33
CA ALA A 388 -28.25 -6.21 -6.21
C ALA A 388 -29.55 -5.82 -5.47
N TRP A 389 -29.73 -4.52 -5.21
CA TRP A 389 -30.95 -4.02 -4.57
C TRP A 389 -32.17 -4.06 -5.47
N LEU A 390 -32.01 -3.82 -6.77
CA LEU A 390 -33.13 -3.92 -7.71
C LEU A 390 -33.60 -5.37 -7.83
N ALA A 391 -32.66 -6.32 -7.88
CA ALA A 391 -32.95 -7.76 -7.81
C ALA A 391 -33.67 -8.13 -6.51
N THR A 392 -33.17 -7.63 -5.36
CA THR A 392 -33.78 -7.88 -4.04
C THR A 392 -35.23 -7.38 -4.01
N CYS A 393 -35.49 -6.17 -4.50
CA CYS A 393 -36.83 -5.61 -4.54
C CYS A 393 -37.75 -6.38 -5.50
N ALA A 394 -37.25 -6.79 -6.67
CA ALA A 394 -38.01 -7.56 -7.65
C ALA A 394 -38.43 -8.95 -7.11
N LEU A 395 -37.52 -9.65 -6.43
CA LEU A 395 -37.83 -10.93 -5.77
C LEU A 395 -38.89 -10.73 -4.67
N ALA A 396 -38.74 -9.70 -3.84
CA ALA A 396 -39.68 -9.39 -2.76
C ALA A 396 -41.09 -8.99 -3.27
N GLU A 397 -41.21 -8.43 -4.48
CA GLU A 397 -42.50 -8.19 -5.16
C GLU A 397 -43.07 -9.46 -5.84
N GLY A 398 -42.30 -10.55 -5.89
CA GLY A 398 -42.70 -11.83 -6.47
C GLY A 398 -42.37 -12.00 -7.95
N ASP A 399 -41.69 -11.04 -8.59
CA ASP A 399 -41.19 -11.19 -9.95
C ASP A 399 -39.87 -11.99 -9.96
N LEU A 400 -40.02 -13.31 -9.87
CA LEU A 400 -38.89 -14.24 -9.76
C LEU A 400 -38.00 -14.26 -11.01
N SER A 401 -38.59 -14.03 -12.20
CA SER A 401 -37.84 -14.03 -13.46
C SER A 401 -36.95 -12.80 -13.54
N ALA A 402 -37.53 -11.60 -13.36
CA ALA A 402 -36.75 -10.36 -13.40
C ALA A 402 -35.73 -10.31 -12.25
N GLY A 403 -36.13 -10.74 -11.05
CA GLY A 403 -35.24 -10.78 -9.89
C GLY A 403 -34.05 -11.73 -10.09
N GLY A 404 -34.27 -12.90 -10.69
CA GLY A 404 -33.20 -13.85 -11.04
C GLY A 404 -32.20 -13.26 -12.05
N GLU A 405 -32.69 -12.71 -13.17
CA GLU A 405 -31.84 -12.11 -14.21
C GLU A 405 -31.01 -10.93 -13.68
N LEU A 406 -31.64 -10.05 -12.90
CA LEU A 406 -30.95 -8.93 -12.26
C LEU A 406 -29.91 -9.40 -11.23
N GLY A 407 -30.22 -10.47 -10.50
CA GLY A 407 -29.30 -11.08 -9.53
C GLY A 407 -28.04 -11.63 -10.18
N VAL A 408 -28.16 -12.32 -11.32
CA VAL A 408 -27.00 -12.80 -12.10
C VAL A 408 -26.14 -11.62 -12.57
N ARG A 409 -26.76 -10.57 -13.11
CA ARG A 409 -26.04 -9.35 -13.51
C ARG A 409 -25.34 -8.68 -12.33
N ALA A 410 -25.94 -8.71 -11.15
CA ALA A 410 -25.33 -8.19 -9.92
C ALA A 410 -24.09 -9.01 -9.54
N LEU A 411 -24.17 -10.35 -9.58
CA LEU A 411 -23.02 -11.24 -9.30
C LEU A 411 -21.86 -10.99 -10.26
N ASP A 412 -22.12 -10.86 -11.56
CA ASP A 412 -21.07 -10.58 -12.55
C ASP A 412 -20.39 -9.23 -12.29
N ALA A 413 -21.18 -8.21 -11.93
CA ALA A 413 -20.66 -6.89 -11.58
C ALA A 413 -19.82 -6.92 -10.29
N VAL A 414 -20.23 -7.71 -9.29
CA VAL A 414 -19.48 -7.86 -8.03
C VAL A 414 -18.18 -8.65 -8.25
N ARG A 415 -18.19 -9.73 -9.04
CA ARG A 415 -17.00 -10.52 -9.38
C ARG A 415 -15.92 -9.70 -10.09
N ALA A 416 -16.31 -8.65 -10.82
CA ALA A 416 -15.39 -7.74 -11.49
C ALA A 416 -14.67 -6.76 -10.55
N VAL A 417 -15.07 -6.67 -9.27
CA VAL A 417 -14.53 -5.70 -8.30
C VAL A 417 -13.98 -6.42 -7.07
N GLN A 418 -12.73 -6.13 -6.72
CA GLN A 418 -12.15 -6.57 -5.43
C GLN A 418 -12.68 -5.67 -4.32
N SER A 419 -13.73 -6.08 -3.59
CA SER A 419 -14.27 -5.32 -2.45
C SER A 419 -15.11 -6.22 -1.53
N THR A 420 -14.63 -6.49 -0.31
CA THR A 420 -15.37 -7.27 0.70
C THR A 420 -16.73 -6.63 1.01
N ARG A 421 -16.75 -5.29 1.13
CA ARG A 421 -18.00 -4.54 1.37
C ARG A 421 -19.09 -4.73 0.30
N LEU A 422 -18.72 -4.96 -0.97
CA LEU A 422 -19.72 -5.21 -2.02
C LEU A 422 -20.36 -6.59 -1.86
N LEU A 423 -19.64 -7.56 -1.28
CA LEU A 423 -20.18 -8.89 -0.97
C LEU A 423 -21.20 -8.83 0.16
N ASP A 424 -20.99 -7.99 1.17
CA ASP A 424 -21.96 -7.79 2.25
C ASP A 424 -23.27 -7.19 1.74
N HIS A 425 -23.21 -6.35 0.70
CA HIS A 425 -24.40 -5.82 0.04
C HIS A 425 -25.24 -6.88 -0.71
N LEU A 426 -24.72 -8.10 -0.90
CA LEU A 426 -25.51 -9.22 -1.45
C LEU A 426 -26.33 -9.94 -0.37
N LYS A 427 -26.12 -9.68 0.93
CA LYS A 427 -26.85 -10.33 2.03
C LYS A 427 -28.38 -10.22 1.89
N PRO A 428 -28.98 -9.04 1.61
CA PRO A 428 -30.43 -8.93 1.43
C PRO A 428 -30.94 -9.74 0.24
N LEU A 429 -30.17 -9.79 -0.86
CA LEU A 429 -30.50 -10.58 -2.03
C LEU A 429 -30.44 -12.08 -1.72
N GLU A 430 -29.43 -12.52 -0.98
CA GLU A 430 -29.31 -13.91 -0.53
C GLU A 430 -30.51 -14.32 0.32
N GLU A 431 -30.86 -13.49 1.31
CA GLU A 431 -31.98 -13.73 2.24
C GLU A 431 -33.31 -13.81 1.49
N GLU A 432 -33.55 -12.91 0.53
CA GLU A 432 -34.78 -12.92 -0.26
C GLU A 432 -34.82 -14.12 -1.22
N ALA A 433 -33.73 -14.40 -1.94
CA ALA A 433 -33.65 -15.55 -2.83
C ALA A 433 -33.87 -16.87 -2.08
N GLY A 434 -33.36 -16.98 -0.84
CA GLY A 434 -33.56 -18.15 0.02
C GLY A 434 -35.02 -18.42 0.42
N ARG A 435 -35.91 -17.42 0.35
CA ARG A 435 -37.34 -17.58 0.63
C ARG A 435 -38.08 -18.29 -0.52
N HIS A 436 -37.52 -18.30 -1.72
CA HIS A 436 -38.15 -18.83 -2.93
C HIS A 436 -37.62 -20.21 -3.33
N THR A 437 -37.87 -21.22 -2.49
CA THR A 437 -37.33 -22.59 -2.67
C THR A 437 -37.93 -23.36 -3.85
N SER A 438 -39.04 -22.89 -4.44
CA SER A 438 -39.72 -23.56 -5.55
C SER A 438 -39.20 -23.17 -6.94
N ALA A 439 -38.40 -22.10 -7.06
CA ALA A 439 -37.88 -21.62 -8.34
C ALA A 439 -36.39 -22.00 -8.47
N SER A 440 -36.07 -22.94 -9.37
CA SER A 440 -34.72 -23.46 -9.56
C SER A 440 -33.68 -22.39 -9.79
N ASP A 441 -34.01 -21.38 -10.60
CA ASP A 441 -33.07 -20.36 -11.04
C ASP A 441 -32.74 -19.39 -9.89
N VAL A 442 -33.73 -19.06 -9.06
CA VAL A 442 -33.54 -18.24 -7.85
C VAL A 442 -32.78 -19.03 -6.78
N GLN A 443 -33.01 -20.34 -6.68
CA GLN A 443 -32.24 -21.21 -5.77
C GLN A 443 -30.77 -21.32 -6.20
N GLN A 444 -30.50 -21.42 -7.51
CA GLN A 444 -29.14 -21.37 -8.03
C GLN A 444 -28.47 -20.03 -7.70
N LEU A 445 -29.17 -18.92 -7.91
CA LEU A 445 -28.68 -17.59 -7.53
C LEU A 445 -28.34 -17.52 -6.03
N HIS A 446 -29.20 -18.02 -5.15
CA HIS A 446 -28.95 -18.08 -3.70
C HIS A 446 -27.66 -18.85 -3.39
N HIS A 447 -27.47 -20.02 -4.01
CA HIS A 447 -26.26 -20.82 -3.81
C HIS A 447 -24.99 -20.13 -4.31
N GLU A 448 -25.05 -19.48 -5.48
CA GLU A 448 -23.90 -18.74 -6.03
C GLU A 448 -23.51 -17.54 -5.16
N ILE A 449 -24.49 -16.83 -4.59
CA ILE A 449 -24.23 -15.74 -3.64
C ILE A 449 -23.51 -16.28 -2.39
N GLN A 450 -23.98 -17.40 -1.82
CA GLN A 450 -23.34 -18.03 -0.66
C GLN A 450 -21.89 -18.41 -0.93
N LEU A 451 -21.62 -19.07 -2.06
CA LEU A 451 -20.27 -19.44 -2.46
C LEU A 451 -19.37 -18.20 -2.56
N LEU A 452 -19.84 -17.16 -3.24
CA LEU A 452 -19.08 -15.94 -3.45
C LEU A 452 -18.79 -15.21 -2.12
N ARG A 453 -19.77 -15.13 -1.22
CA ARG A 453 -19.60 -14.51 0.11
C ARG A 453 -18.71 -15.32 1.05
N SER A 454 -18.67 -16.65 0.92
CA SER A 454 -17.85 -17.53 1.75
C SER A 454 -16.37 -17.62 1.33
N ALA A 455 -16.07 -17.23 0.09
CA ALA A 455 -14.73 -17.31 -0.50
C ALA A 455 -13.86 -16.08 -0.21
N ALA A 456 -14.45 -15.02 0.35
CA ALA A 456 -13.78 -13.78 0.76
C ALA A 456 -13.52 -13.76 2.26
#